data_AF-A0A1X9NEF5-F1
#
_entry.id   AF-A0A1X9NEF5-F1
#
_cell.length_a   1.000
_cell.length_b   1.000
_cell.length_c   1.000
_cell.angle_alpha   90.00
_cell.angle_beta   90.00
_cell.angle_gamma   90.00
#
_symmetry.space_group_name_H-M   'P 1'
#
loop_
_entity.id
_entity.type
_entity.pdbx_description
1 polymer ?
#
loop_
_entity_poly.entity_id
_entity_poly.type
_entity_poly.pdbx_seq_one_letter_code
_entity_poly.pdbx_strand_id
1 'polypeptide(L)' 'MNTIGPRVRHLRRAQGLTQEDLAGQCNLLGWDLSRSTLAKIESQVRKVSDSEAALLSQALHLPVEELYKTKES' A
#
# COMPACT_ATOMS: atom_id res chain seq x y z
N MET A 1 -0.72 12.97 8.84
CA MET A 1 -0.03 13.20 7.54
C MET A 1 0.11 11.84 6.88
N ASN A 2 -0.19 11.66 5.58
CA ASN A 2 -0.19 10.31 5.00
C ASN A 2 1.23 9.90 4.59
N THR A 3 1.96 9.23 5.50
CA THR A 3 3.40 8.92 5.36
C THR A 3 3.68 7.58 4.69
N ILE A 4 2.71 6.69 4.58
CA ILE A 4 2.94 5.30 4.14
C ILE A 4 3.02 5.11 2.62
N GLY A 5 2.48 6.04 1.82
CA GLY A 5 2.38 5.91 0.36
C GLY A 5 3.70 5.55 -0.35
N PRO A 6 4.80 6.29 -0.11
CA PRO A 6 6.10 5.96 -0.68
C PRO A 6 6.64 4.60 -0.21
N ARG A 7 6.34 4.21 1.05
CA ARG A 7 6.75 2.92 1.62
C ARG A 7 5.99 1.76 0.97
N VAL A 8 4.69 1.89 0.77
CA VAL A 8 3.84 0.94 0.04
C VAL A 8 4.39 0.71 -1.38
N ARG A 9 4.72 1.80 -2.10
CA ARG A 9 5.35 1.70 -3.43
C ARG A 9 6.67 0.94 -3.40
N HIS A 10 7.50 1.20 -2.40
CA HIS A 10 8.79 0.53 -2.24
C HIS A 10 8.62 -0.97 -1.98
N LEU A 11 7.79 -1.34 -1.01
CA LEU A 11 7.52 -2.74 -0.64
C LEU A 11 6.90 -3.52 -1.80
N ARG A 12 5.91 -2.92 -2.48
CA ARG A 12 5.29 -3.50 -3.68
C ARG A 12 6.33 -3.81 -4.75
N ARG A 13 7.22 -2.85 -5.06
CA ARG A 13 8.29 -3.02 -6.05
C ARG A 13 9.33 -4.05 -5.60
N ALA A 14 9.65 -4.11 -4.30
CA ALA A 14 10.56 -5.10 -3.74
C ALA A 14 10.02 -6.53 -3.91
N GLN A 15 8.70 -6.72 -3.94
CA GLN A 15 8.04 -7.99 -4.24
C GLN A 15 7.80 -8.22 -5.74
N GLY A 16 8.26 -7.32 -6.63
CA GLY A 16 8.05 -7.45 -8.08
C GLY A 16 6.61 -7.20 -8.55
N LEU A 17 5.73 -6.70 -7.68
CA LEU A 17 4.32 -6.49 -8.00
C LEU A 17 4.11 -5.21 -8.81
N THR A 18 3.24 -5.25 -9.82
CA THR A 18 2.71 -4.05 -10.47
C THR A 18 1.65 -3.36 -9.59
N GLN A 19 1.26 -2.14 -9.94
CA GLN A 19 0.16 -1.48 -9.23
C GLN A 19 -1.18 -2.21 -9.45
N GLU A 20 -1.35 -2.88 -10.59
CA GLU A 20 -2.55 -3.67 -10.87
C GLU A 20 -2.57 -4.93 -10.00
N ASP A 21 -1.42 -5.57 -9.79
CA ASP A 21 -1.32 -6.76 -8.93
C ASP A 21 -1.68 -6.45 -7.48
N LEU A 22 -1.09 -5.40 -6.89
CA LEU A 22 -1.40 -5.03 -5.49
C LEU A 22 -2.85 -4.55 -5.34
N ALA A 23 -3.38 -3.83 -6.34
CA ALA A 23 -4.78 -3.44 -6.36
C ALA A 23 -5.69 -4.68 -6.41
N GLY A 24 -5.35 -5.68 -7.24
CA GLY A 24 -6.03 -6.97 -7.29
C GLY A 24 -6.01 -7.72 -5.96
N GLN A 25 -4.86 -7.74 -5.27
CA GLN A 25 -4.76 -8.35 -3.92
C GLN A 25 -5.64 -7.62 -2.90
N CYS A 26 -5.71 -6.29 -2.94
CA CYS A 26 -6.62 -5.51 -2.09
C CYS A 26 -8.09 -5.84 -2.38
N ASN A 27 -8.45 -6.01 -3.66
CA ASN A 27 -9.79 -6.39 -4.07
C ASN A 27 -10.20 -7.77 -3.53
N LEU A 28 -9.27 -8.73 -3.51
CA LEU A 28 -9.50 -10.06 -2.93
C LEU A 28 -9.76 -10.01 -1.41
N LEU A 29 -9.26 -8.98 -0.74
CA LEU A 29 -9.51 -8.70 0.69
C LEU A 29 -10.80 -7.89 0.92
N GLY A 30 -11.60 -7.66 -0.13
CA GLY A 30 -12.85 -6.90 -0.07
C GLY A 30 -12.68 -5.38 -0.12
N TRP A 31 -11.48 -4.88 -0.43
CA TRP A 31 -11.25 -3.46 -0.65
C TRP A 31 -11.20 -3.13 -2.13
N ASP A 32 -12.29 -2.58 -2.67
CA ASP A 32 -12.39 -2.14 -4.07
C ASP A 32 -11.43 -0.99 -4.35
N LEU A 33 -10.22 -1.36 -4.76
CA LEU A 33 -9.09 -0.51 -5.05
C LEU A 33 -8.74 -0.63 -6.54
N SER A 34 -8.84 0.48 -7.25
CA SER A 34 -8.32 0.58 -8.62
C SER A 34 -6.81 0.86 -8.63
N ARG A 35 -6.14 0.49 -9.72
CA ARG A 35 -4.74 0.87 -9.97
C ARG A 35 -4.51 2.38 -9.85
N SER A 36 -5.44 3.19 -10.35
CA SER A 36 -5.37 4.66 -10.28
C SER A 36 -5.50 5.19 -8.85
N THR A 37 -6.34 4.55 -8.03
CA THR A 37 -6.47 4.86 -6.61
C THR A 37 -5.18 4.51 -5.87
N LEU A 38 -4.61 3.33 -6.13
CA LEU A 38 -3.32 2.94 -5.56
C LEU A 38 -2.21 3.92 -5.98
N ALA A 39 -2.16 4.35 -7.24
CA ALA A 39 -1.19 5.33 -7.70
C ALA A 39 -1.29 6.67 -6.94
N LYS A 40 -2.51 7.13 -6.63
CA LYS A 40 -2.74 8.34 -5.80
C LYS A 40 -2.33 8.14 -4.34
N ILE A 41 -2.47 6.93 -3.81
CA ILE A 41 -1.97 6.58 -2.47
C ILE A 41 -0.44 6.64 -2.47
N GLU A 42 0.20 6.00 -3.45
CA GLU A 42 1.67 5.94 -3.57
C GLU A 42 2.30 7.32 -3.80
N SER A 43 1.60 8.24 -4.46
CA SER A 43 2.03 9.63 -4.66
C SER A 43 1.56 10.59 -3.56
N GLN A 44 0.97 10.06 -2.47
CA GLN A 44 0.46 10.83 -1.33
C GLN A 44 -0.66 11.84 -1.67
N VAL A 45 -1.23 11.75 -2.87
CA VAL A 45 -2.38 12.55 -3.32
C VAL A 45 -3.65 12.16 -2.56
N ARG A 46 -3.78 10.87 -2.20
CA ARG A 46 -4.89 10.35 -1.41
C ARG A 46 -4.40 9.94 -0.02
N LYS A 47 -5.15 10.30 1.02
CA LYS A 47 -4.94 9.80 2.39
C LYS A 47 -5.41 8.36 2.52
N VAL A 48 -4.74 7.57 3.35
CA VAL A 48 -5.11 6.19 3.68
C VAL A 48 -5.53 6.17 5.14
N SER A 49 -6.64 5.51 5.46
CA SER A 49 -7.07 5.30 6.86
C SER A 49 -6.31 4.13 7.49
N ASP A 50 -6.34 4.01 8.81
CA ASP A 50 -5.65 2.89 9.49
C ASP A 50 -6.21 1.52 9.07
N SER A 51 -7.52 1.42 8.82
CA SER A 51 -8.15 0.19 8.31
C SER A 51 -7.68 -0.16 6.89
N GLU A 52 -7.53 0.84 6.02
CA GLU A 52 -6.98 0.63 4.68
C GLU A 52 -5.48 0.30 4.72
N ALA A 53 -4.73 0.88 5.66
CA ALA A 53 -3.34 0.53 5.88
C ALA A 53 -3.20 -0.94 6.31
N ALA A 54 -4.10 -1.44 7.16
CA ALA A 54 -4.15 -2.85 7.54
C ALA A 54 -4.50 -3.77 6.35
N LEU A 55 -5.31 -3.30 5.39
CA LEU A 55 -5.59 -4.06 4.16
C LEU A 55 -4.38 -4.07 3.22
N LEU A 56 -3.67 -2.94 3.09
CA LEU A 56 -2.40 -2.88 2.34
C LEU A 56 -1.35 -3.82 2.93
N SER A 57 -1.23 -3.88 4.25
CA SER A 57 -0.25 -4.74 4.90
C SER A 57 -0.59 -6.22 4.70
N GLN A 58 -1.87 -6.57 4.79
CA GLN A 58 -2.36 -7.93 4.47
C GLN A 58 -2.12 -8.30 3.00
N ALA A 59 -2.42 -7.40 2.06
CA ALA A 59 -2.18 -7.63 0.64
C ALA A 59 -0.68 -7.82 0.34
N LEU A 60 0.18 -7.02 0.97
CA LEU A 60 1.63 -7.13 0.87
C LEU A 60 2.21 -8.30 1.70
N HIS A 61 1.39 -9.06 2.43
CA HIS A 61 1.84 -10.12 3.33
C HIS A 61 2.94 -9.67 4.32
N LEU A 62 2.79 -8.47 4.87
CA LEU A 62 3.72 -7.87 5.83
C LEU A 62 2.97 -7.36 7.06
N PRO A 63 3.65 -7.26 8.21
CA PRO A 63 3.12 -6.57 9.37
C PRO A 63 2.83 -5.09 9.06
N VAL A 64 1.78 -4.53 9.68
CA VAL A 64 1.34 -3.16 9.38
C VAL A 64 2.41 -2.12 9.72
N GLU A 65 3.25 -2.38 10.73
CA GLU A 65 4.37 -1.54 11.10
C GLU A 65 5.39 -1.34 9.97
N GLU A 66 5.52 -2.30 9.05
CA GLU A 66 6.41 -2.17 7.88
C GLU A 66 6.00 -1.02 6.96
N LEU A 67 4.72 -0.65 6.95
CA LEU A 67 4.22 0.49 6.17
C LEU A 67 4.65 1.83 6.77
N TYR A 68 4.91 1.87 8.08
CA TYR A 68 5.26 3.09 8.82
C TYR A 68 6.77 3.22 9.08
N LYS A 69 7.56 2.18 8.84
CA LYS A 69 9.03 2.26 8.90
C LYS A 69 9.56 3.23 7.84
N THR A 70 9.99 4.40 8.29
CA THR A 70 10.97 5.22 7.58
C THR A 70 12.30 4.50 7.64
N LYS A 71 13.06 4.43 6.54
CA LYS A 71 14.43 3.90 6.58
C LYS A 71 15.18 4.55 7.75
N GLU A 72 15.51 3.77 8.77
CA GLU A 72 16.64 4.06 9.64
C GLU A 72 17.88 3.71 8.82
N SER A 73 18.63 4.74 8.44
CA SER A 73 20.02 4.61 8.03
C SER A 73 20.90 4.84 9.25
#